data_AF-A0A3C1F2R1-F1
#
_entry.id   AF-A0A3C1F2R1-F1
#
_cell.length_a   1.000
_cell.length_b   1.000
_cell.length_c   1.000
_cell.angle_alpha   90.00
_cell.angle_beta   90.00
_cell.angle_gamma   90.00
#
_symmetry.space_group_name_H-M   'P 1'
#
loop_
_entity.id
_entity.type
_entity.pdbx_description
1 polymer ?
#
loop_
_entity_poly.entity_id
_entity_poly.type
_entity_poly.pdbx_seq_one_letter_code
_entity_poly.pdbx_strand_id
1 'polypeptide(L)'
;MTDYPTPRNGMGIHGGGNAWYPLGENGEAWAVEQFVEMDFTLVKLLTCGPGSAMEAVKQCRAAGIETIVRCYRPTPHASTLDADPPLKAGLPALVAAGNVLFEVQNEPNVNWEWPGNVIPPDAHEQVAHNFMKDADYILSFGGIPLVTAMSPGGEPGWDDIEFLQHMLWILKDEWGLDKLARCALACHNACLNHPLDYPFDDVNQKGAPLQPCEYGAHEWQGTEAEVNANRLKGMNAGQKLLDPGASNCWNKYQAVHELCKRETGLALPVYSTEGGQWLGDWQDNRYHRISAQDVTDTYNRIRATMKAGGYPDYYKGTGFWLAGSRGWGNPTYEFEHQTWYNASGI
;
A
#
# COMPACT_ATOMS: atom_id res chain seq x y z
N MET A 1 -12.00 -22.33 7.71
CA MET A 1 -10.90 -21.37 7.93
C MET A 1 -10.42 -20.96 6.55
N THR A 2 -10.39 -19.67 6.23
CA THR A 2 -9.92 -19.17 4.92
C THR A 2 -8.43 -19.45 4.80
N ASP A 3 -8.00 -20.06 3.69
CA ASP A 3 -6.58 -20.23 3.40
C ASP A 3 -6.09 -18.99 2.65
N TYR A 4 -5.15 -18.26 3.25
CA TYR A 4 -4.66 -16.99 2.72
C TYR A 4 -3.35 -17.22 1.97
N PRO A 5 -3.21 -16.72 0.73
CA PRO A 5 -1.96 -16.85 -0.02
C PRO A 5 -0.78 -16.35 0.80
N THR A 6 0.25 -17.16 0.95
CA THR A 6 1.48 -16.78 1.64
C THR A 6 2.60 -16.74 0.60
N PRO A 7 2.97 -15.55 0.09
CA PRO A 7 4.11 -15.39 -0.79
C PRO A 7 5.37 -16.00 -0.16
N ARG A 8 6.20 -16.68 -0.95
CA ARG A 8 7.34 -17.46 -0.45
C ARG A 8 8.29 -16.67 0.45
N ASN A 9 8.47 -15.38 0.20
CA ASN A 9 9.36 -14.53 1.00
C ASN A 9 8.75 -13.16 1.35
N GLY A 10 7.48 -12.91 1.01
CA GLY A 10 6.80 -11.63 1.25
C GLY A 10 7.31 -10.44 0.43
N MET A 11 8.38 -10.59 -0.36
CA MET A 11 8.90 -9.53 -1.20
C MET A 11 7.99 -9.34 -2.40
N GLY A 12 7.60 -8.10 -2.68
CA GLY A 12 6.77 -7.81 -3.83
C GLY A 12 6.87 -6.37 -4.32
N ILE A 13 6.17 -6.08 -5.39
CA ILE A 13 6.23 -4.77 -6.05
C ILE A 13 4.86 -4.32 -6.56
N HIS A 14 4.64 -3.01 -6.56
CA HIS A 14 3.50 -2.38 -7.20
C HIS A 14 3.80 -2.27 -8.70
N GLY A 15 2.98 -2.90 -9.55
CA GLY A 15 3.26 -3.00 -10.99
C GLY A 15 3.19 -1.67 -11.72
N GLY A 16 2.16 -0.86 -11.47
CA GLY A 16 1.97 0.43 -12.14
C GLY A 16 0.95 1.31 -11.42
N GLY A 17 1.09 2.64 -11.45
CA GLY A 17 0.28 3.57 -10.66
C GLY A 17 -1.18 3.72 -11.11
N ASN A 18 -1.53 3.19 -12.29
CA ASN A 18 -2.90 3.17 -12.80
C ASN A 18 -3.15 1.93 -13.67
N ALA A 19 -4.39 1.74 -14.11
CA ALA A 19 -4.78 0.57 -14.90
C ALA A 19 -4.45 0.66 -16.40
N TRP A 20 -3.80 1.72 -16.86
CA TRP A 20 -3.28 1.82 -18.24
C TRP A 20 -1.97 1.08 -18.41
N TYR A 21 -1.63 0.20 -17.46
CA TYR A 21 -0.35 -0.45 -17.41
C TYR A 21 -0.42 -1.89 -17.93
N PRO A 22 0.17 -2.22 -19.09
CA PRO A 22 0.12 -3.53 -19.70
C PRO A 22 1.20 -4.46 -19.12
N LEU A 23 1.07 -4.87 -17.86
CA LEU A 23 1.51 -6.24 -17.58
C LEU A 23 0.57 -7.14 -18.40
N GLY A 24 1.01 -7.56 -19.58
CA GLY A 24 0.36 -8.63 -20.34
C GLY A 24 -0.39 -8.28 -21.63
N GLU A 25 -0.80 -7.04 -21.93
CA GLU A 25 -1.42 -6.75 -23.23
C GLU A 25 -0.40 -6.49 -24.36
N ASN A 26 0.83 -6.06 -24.04
CA ASN A 26 1.87 -5.69 -25.01
C ASN A 26 3.19 -6.50 -24.92
N GLY A 27 3.20 -7.65 -24.24
CA GLY A 27 4.29 -8.61 -24.37
C GLY A 27 5.61 -8.23 -23.68
N GLU A 28 5.62 -8.13 -22.35
CA GLU A 28 6.87 -8.10 -21.60
C GLU A 28 6.90 -9.22 -20.56
N ALA A 29 6.95 -10.47 -21.03
CA ALA A 29 7.42 -11.60 -20.20
C ALA A 29 8.72 -11.23 -19.44
N TRP A 30 9.52 -10.36 -20.05
CA TRP A 30 10.67 -9.69 -19.44
C TRP A 30 10.37 -9.09 -18.06
N ALA A 31 9.26 -8.37 -17.84
CA ALA A 31 8.99 -7.75 -16.54
C ALA A 31 8.81 -8.81 -15.44
N VAL A 32 8.14 -9.92 -15.76
CA VAL A 32 8.00 -11.06 -14.84
C VAL A 32 9.35 -11.74 -14.61
N GLU A 33 10.20 -11.87 -15.65
CA GLU A 33 11.57 -12.36 -15.49
C GLU A 33 12.39 -11.48 -14.53
N GLN A 34 12.29 -10.16 -14.66
CA GLN A 34 12.93 -9.22 -13.74
C GLN A 34 12.42 -9.39 -12.30
N PHE A 35 11.11 -9.60 -12.13
CA PHE A 35 10.55 -9.87 -10.80
C PHE A 35 11.10 -11.15 -10.19
N VAL A 36 11.28 -12.20 -10.99
CA VAL A 36 11.93 -13.45 -10.54
C VAL A 36 13.40 -13.21 -10.17
N GLU A 37 14.15 -12.47 -10.97
CA GLU A 37 15.57 -12.13 -10.71
C GLU A 37 15.74 -11.33 -9.41
N MET A 38 14.81 -10.41 -9.14
CA MET A 38 14.75 -9.63 -7.89
C MET A 38 14.22 -10.43 -6.69
N ASP A 39 13.84 -11.70 -6.89
CA ASP A 39 13.26 -12.58 -5.88
C ASP A 39 11.93 -12.05 -5.33
N PHE A 40 11.13 -11.37 -6.16
CA PHE A 40 9.75 -11.01 -5.83
C PHE A 40 8.83 -12.23 -5.91
N THR A 41 7.90 -12.31 -4.98
CA THR A 41 6.92 -13.40 -4.83
C THR A 41 5.49 -12.87 -4.69
N LEU A 42 5.30 -11.56 -4.76
CA LEU A 42 4.02 -10.86 -4.73
C LEU A 42 4.04 -9.68 -5.72
N VAL A 43 2.97 -9.47 -6.48
CA VAL A 43 2.82 -8.28 -7.34
C VAL A 43 1.42 -7.69 -7.18
N LYS A 44 1.33 -6.37 -6.96
CA LYS A 44 0.07 -5.63 -7.08
C LYS A 44 -0.15 -5.21 -8.52
N LEU A 45 -1.29 -5.59 -9.06
CA LEU A 45 -1.75 -5.33 -10.42
C LEU A 45 -3.04 -4.50 -10.36
N LEU A 46 -3.33 -3.76 -11.43
CA LEU A 46 -4.57 -3.01 -11.56
C LEU A 46 -5.38 -3.57 -12.73
N THR A 47 -6.70 -3.58 -12.57
CA THR A 47 -7.64 -3.98 -13.63
C THR A 47 -8.71 -2.91 -13.83
N CYS A 48 -8.99 -2.52 -15.06
CA CYS A 48 -10.00 -1.52 -15.44
C CYS A 48 -11.15 -2.11 -16.28
N GLY A 49 -11.15 -3.41 -16.50
CA GLY A 49 -12.19 -4.07 -17.27
C GLY A 49 -11.94 -5.56 -17.46
N PRO A 50 -12.80 -6.25 -18.23
CA PRO A 50 -12.59 -7.65 -18.57
C PRO A 50 -11.25 -7.83 -19.29
N GLY A 51 -10.38 -8.65 -18.70
CA GLY A 51 -9.15 -9.09 -19.36
C GLY A 51 -7.91 -8.24 -19.12
N SER A 52 -8.03 -6.99 -18.65
CA SER A 52 -6.91 -6.03 -18.63
C SER A 52 -5.72 -6.45 -17.75
N ALA A 53 -5.96 -7.27 -16.71
CA ALA A 53 -4.90 -7.87 -15.87
C ALA A 53 -4.72 -9.38 -16.08
N MET A 54 -5.47 -10.00 -17.00
CA MET A 54 -5.56 -11.47 -17.11
C MET A 54 -4.21 -12.10 -17.45
N GLU A 55 -3.53 -11.52 -18.43
CA GLU A 55 -2.27 -12.08 -18.91
C GLU A 55 -1.14 -11.85 -17.90
N ALA A 56 -1.09 -10.69 -17.23
CA ALA A 56 -0.21 -10.47 -16.07
C ALA A 56 -0.37 -11.56 -15.01
N VAL A 57 -1.63 -11.82 -14.61
CA VAL A 57 -1.94 -12.81 -13.58
C VAL A 57 -1.40 -14.16 -14.02
N LYS A 58 -1.73 -14.62 -15.24
CA LYS A 58 -1.25 -15.92 -15.73
C LYS A 58 0.27 -16.04 -15.71
N GLN A 59 0.99 -15.02 -16.17
CA GLN A 59 2.45 -15.03 -16.20
C GLN A 59 3.05 -15.03 -14.79
N CYS A 60 2.53 -14.19 -13.88
CA CYS A 60 2.96 -14.17 -12.48
C CYS A 60 2.71 -15.53 -11.81
N ARG A 61 1.51 -16.11 -11.96
CA ARG A 61 1.18 -17.42 -11.38
C ARG A 61 2.05 -18.53 -11.96
N ALA A 62 2.32 -18.52 -13.27
CA ALA A 62 3.23 -19.48 -13.91
C ALA A 62 4.67 -19.37 -13.37
N ALA A 63 5.09 -18.18 -12.95
CA ALA A 63 6.39 -17.92 -12.31
C ALA A 63 6.40 -18.17 -10.79
N GLY A 64 5.28 -18.60 -10.19
CA GLY A 64 5.17 -18.81 -8.73
C GLY A 64 5.08 -17.50 -7.92
N ILE A 65 4.62 -16.42 -8.55
CA ILE A 65 4.41 -15.10 -7.94
C ILE A 65 2.91 -14.96 -7.61
N GLU A 66 2.59 -14.61 -6.37
CA GLU A 66 1.23 -14.26 -5.95
C GLU A 66 0.82 -12.89 -6.48
N THR A 67 -0.48 -12.68 -6.69
CA THR A 67 -1.00 -11.41 -7.19
C THR A 67 -2.06 -10.83 -6.28
N ILE A 68 -2.06 -9.50 -6.15
CA ILE A 68 -3.16 -8.70 -5.62
C ILE A 68 -3.70 -7.88 -6.79
N VAL A 69 -5.00 -7.95 -7.07
CA VAL A 69 -5.60 -7.16 -8.15
C VAL A 69 -6.48 -6.06 -7.58
N ARG A 70 -6.09 -4.80 -7.80
CA ARG A 70 -6.91 -3.62 -7.52
C ARG A 70 -7.89 -3.38 -8.68
N CYS A 71 -9.18 -3.33 -8.36
CA CYS A 71 -10.26 -2.95 -9.26
C CYS A 71 -10.22 -1.43 -9.43
N TYR A 72 -9.52 -0.96 -10.46
CA TYR A 72 -9.24 0.45 -10.66
C TYR A 72 -10.47 1.20 -11.16
N ARG A 73 -10.85 2.24 -10.42
CA ARG A 73 -11.82 3.26 -10.79
C ARG A 73 -11.23 4.61 -10.33
N PRO A 74 -11.31 5.70 -11.12
CA PRO A 74 -10.70 6.98 -10.74
C PRO A 74 -11.19 7.57 -9.41
N THR A 75 -12.47 7.38 -9.10
CA THR A 75 -13.07 7.81 -7.82
C THR A 75 -13.88 6.65 -7.23
N PRO A 76 -13.22 5.65 -6.62
CA PRO A 76 -13.84 4.37 -6.29
C PRO A 76 -14.92 4.50 -5.20
N HIS A 77 -14.86 5.55 -4.37
CA HIS A 77 -15.73 5.70 -3.20
C HIS A 77 -17.12 6.24 -3.50
N ALA A 78 -17.33 6.77 -4.71
CA ALA A 78 -18.63 7.27 -5.16
C ALA A 78 -19.62 6.13 -5.48
N SER A 79 -19.15 4.89 -5.58
CA SER A 79 -19.94 3.79 -6.14
C SER A 79 -19.40 2.41 -5.76
N THR A 80 -20.11 1.37 -6.17
CA THR A 80 -19.70 -0.05 -6.04
C THR A 80 -19.32 -0.61 -7.41
N LEU A 81 -18.79 -1.84 -7.46
CA LEU A 81 -18.52 -2.56 -8.71
C LEU A 81 -19.75 -2.64 -9.62
N ASP A 82 -20.97 -2.52 -9.10
CA ASP A 82 -22.20 -2.45 -9.90
C ASP A 82 -22.24 -1.26 -10.87
N ALA A 83 -21.54 -0.17 -10.56
CA ALA A 83 -21.43 0.98 -11.46
C ALA A 83 -20.52 0.72 -12.66
N ASP A 84 -19.75 -0.37 -12.64
CA ASP A 84 -18.88 -0.82 -13.74
C ASP A 84 -19.11 -2.32 -14.04
N PRO A 85 -20.21 -2.67 -14.73
CA PRO A 85 -20.55 -4.05 -15.02
C PRO A 85 -19.45 -4.83 -15.78
N PRO A 86 -18.73 -4.24 -16.77
CA PRO A 86 -17.59 -4.91 -17.39
C PRO A 86 -16.49 -5.28 -16.39
N LEU A 87 -16.01 -4.33 -15.58
CA LEU A 87 -15.01 -4.59 -14.56
C LEU A 87 -15.46 -5.71 -13.60
N LYS A 88 -16.70 -5.59 -13.09
CA LYS A 88 -17.29 -6.57 -12.19
C LYS A 88 -17.33 -7.98 -12.80
N ALA A 89 -17.79 -8.10 -14.06
CA ALA A 89 -17.94 -9.37 -14.74
C ALA A 89 -16.60 -10.09 -15.03
N GLY A 90 -15.48 -9.35 -15.06
CA GLY A 90 -14.15 -9.91 -15.28
C GLY A 90 -13.52 -10.61 -14.06
N LEU A 91 -13.95 -10.28 -12.84
CA LEU A 91 -13.29 -10.74 -11.61
C LEU A 91 -13.30 -12.27 -11.41
N PRO A 92 -14.39 -13.00 -11.68
CA PRO A 92 -14.39 -14.47 -11.56
C PRO A 92 -13.36 -15.16 -12.47
N ALA A 93 -13.09 -14.58 -13.66
CA ALA A 93 -12.09 -15.12 -14.56
C ALA A 93 -10.67 -14.96 -14.00
N LEU A 94 -10.39 -13.90 -13.25
CA LEU A 94 -9.11 -13.70 -12.58
C LEU A 94 -8.89 -14.74 -11.45
N VAL A 95 -9.95 -15.11 -10.73
CA VAL A 95 -9.90 -16.23 -9.77
C VAL A 95 -9.60 -17.55 -10.47
N ALA A 96 -10.26 -17.83 -11.60
CA ALA A 96 -9.96 -19.01 -12.40
C ALA A 96 -8.52 -19.03 -12.95
N ALA A 97 -7.91 -17.86 -13.15
CA ALA A 97 -6.50 -17.71 -13.52
C ALA A 97 -5.52 -17.76 -12.34
N GLY A 98 -6.02 -17.90 -11.10
CA GLY A 98 -5.22 -18.09 -9.90
C GLY A 98 -5.00 -16.85 -9.04
N ASN A 99 -5.62 -15.70 -9.34
CA ASN A 99 -5.63 -14.52 -8.47
C ASN A 99 -6.79 -14.60 -7.48
N VAL A 100 -6.52 -14.63 -6.18
CA VAL A 100 -7.58 -14.64 -5.16
C VAL A 100 -7.66 -13.36 -4.33
N LEU A 101 -6.67 -12.47 -4.37
CA LEU A 101 -6.65 -11.25 -3.56
C LEU A 101 -7.17 -10.06 -4.38
N PHE A 102 -8.10 -9.29 -3.81
CA PHE A 102 -8.72 -8.14 -4.48
C PHE A 102 -8.80 -6.90 -3.59
N GLU A 103 -8.38 -5.76 -4.13
CA GLU A 103 -8.68 -4.42 -3.58
C GLU A 103 -9.77 -3.77 -4.43
N VAL A 104 -10.84 -3.26 -3.82
CA VAL A 104 -11.96 -2.62 -4.55
C VAL A 104 -12.03 -1.10 -4.37
N GLN A 105 -11.19 -0.60 -3.47
CA GLN A 105 -11.09 0.77 -2.98
C GLN A 105 -9.61 1.11 -2.77
N ASN A 106 -9.30 2.40 -2.62
CA ASN A 106 -7.96 2.89 -2.34
C ASN A 106 -8.03 4.19 -1.57
N GLU A 107 -7.24 4.32 -0.51
CA GLU A 107 -6.98 5.58 0.21
C GLU A 107 -8.23 6.48 0.36
N PRO A 108 -9.29 6.04 1.04
CA PRO A 108 -10.49 6.85 1.21
C PRO A 108 -10.27 8.11 2.04
N ASN A 109 -9.13 8.21 2.73
CA ASN A 109 -8.76 9.33 3.56
C ASN A 109 -8.01 10.45 2.80
N VAL A 110 -7.90 10.38 1.46
CA VAL A 110 -7.37 11.46 0.62
C VAL A 110 -8.39 11.94 -0.40
N ASN A 111 -8.36 13.24 -0.72
CA ASN A 111 -9.46 13.87 -1.44
C ASN A 111 -9.55 13.46 -2.92
N TRP A 112 -8.42 13.13 -3.57
CA TRP A 112 -8.36 12.83 -4.99
C TRP A 112 -9.00 11.49 -5.39
N GLU A 113 -9.30 10.62 -4.42
CA GLU A 113 -10.05 9.38 -4.62
C GLU A 113 -11.59 9.63 -4.60
N TRP A 114 -12.02 10.89 -4.41
CA TRP A 114 -13.43 11.28 -4.33
C TRP A 114 -13.86 12.19 -5.48
N PRO A 115 -15.14 12.12 -5.91
CA PRO A 115 -15.67 13.05 -6.89
C PRO A 115 -15.51 14.51 -6.46
N GLY A 116 -14.95 15.32 -7.35
CA GLY A 116 -14.74 16.75 -7.09
C GLY A 116 -13.65 17.06 -6.08
N ASN A 117 -12.81 16.07 -5.71
CA ASN A 117 -11.75 16.20 -4.71
C ASN A 117 -12.27 16.65 -3.33
N VAL A 118 -13.40 16.08 -2.90
CA VAL A 118 -14.02 16.37 -1.60
C VAL A 118 -14.36 15.07 -0.90
N ILE A 119 -13.79 14.87 0.29
CA ILE A 119 -14.16 13.77 1.17
C ILE A 119 -15.47 14.15 1.88
N PRO A 120 -16.56 13.39 1.70
CA PRO A 120 -17.85 13.72 2.31
C PRO A 120 -17.83 13.43 3.82
N PRO A 121 -18.64 14.11 4.65
CA PRO A 121 -18.63 13.92 6.12
C PRO A 121 -18.91 12.48 6.58
N ASP A 122 -19.67 11.72 5.80
CA ASP A 122 -20.05 10.32 5.99
C ASP A 122 -19.13 9.34 5.24
N ALA A 123 -17.92 9.76 4.85
CA ALA A 123 -17.01 8.95 4.04
C ALA A 123 -16.73 7.56 4.61
N HIS A 124 -16.57 7.42 5.93
CA HIS A 124 -16.32 6.14 6.59
C HIS A 124 -17.50 5.17 6.45
N GLU A 125 -18.74 5.67 6.55
CA GLU A 125 -19.97 4.91 6.32
C GLU A 125 -20.07 4.48 4.85
N GLN A 126 -19.91 5.44 3.94
CA GLN A 126 -20.00 5.18 2.51
C GLN A 126 -18.96 4.15 2.04
N VAL A 127 -17.72 4.27 2.52
CA VAL A 127 -16.63 3.34 2.19
C VAL A 127 -16.91 1.95 2.76
N ALA A 128 -17.35 1.85 4.03
CA ALA A 128 -17.69 0.58 4.64
C ALA A 128 -18.84 -0.12 3.90
N HIS A 129 -19.94 0.58 3.60
CA HIS A 129 -21.09 0.01 2.89
C HIS A 129 -20.76 -0.42 1.46
N ASN A 130 -19.98 0.39 0.75
CA ASN A 130 -19.50 0.02 -0.58
C ASN A 130 -18.60 -1.22 -0.52
N PHE A 131 -17.69 -1.28 0.46
CA PHE A 131 -16.82 -2.43 0.68
C PHE A 131 -17.64 -3.69 0.95
N MET A 132 -18.62 -3.66 1.87
CA MET A 132 -19.45 -4.84 2.19
C MET A 132 -20.09 -5.44 0.94
N LYS A 133 -20.65 -4.58 0.08
CA LYS A 133 -21.36 -5.01 -1.13
C LYS A 133 -20.41 -5.63 -2.15
N ASP A 134 -19.25 -5.01 -2.38
CA ASP A 134 -18.24 -5.51 -3.31
C ASP A 134 -17.55 -6.77 -2.76
N ALA A 135 -17.32 -6.82 -1.45
CA ALA A 135 -16.76 -7.97 -0.74
C ALA A 135 -17.70 -9.18 -0.78
N ASP A 136 -19.02 -9.00 -0.59
CA ASP A 136 -20.00 -10.08 -0.73
C ASP A 136 -19.97 -10.68 -2.15
N TYR A 137 -19.81 -9.84 -3.17
CA TYR A 137 -19.62 -10.32 -4.54
C TYR A 137 -18.32 -11.13 -4.68
N ILE A 138 -17.18 -10.60 -4.24
CA ILE A 138 -15.87 -11.27 -4.31
C ILE A 138 -15.88 -12.63 -3.58
N LEU A 139 -16.44 -12.66 -2.37
CA LEU A 139 -16.56 -13.87 -1.57
C LEU A 139 -17.46 -14.94 -2.23
N SER A 140 -18.41 -14.55 -3.08
CA SER A 140 -19.35 -15.47 -3.73
C SER A 140 -18.71 -16.37 -4.79
N PHE A 141 -17.56 -15.96 -5.35
CA PHE A 141 -16.79 -16.75 -6.33
C PHE A 141 -15.39 -17.15 -5.83
N GLY A 142 -15.16 -17.09 -4.52
CA GLY A 142 -13.95 -17.61 -3.88
C GLY A 142 -12.77 -16.64 -3.84
N GLY A 143 -12.96 -15.36 -4.14
CA GLY A 143 -11.95 -14.34 -3.89
C GLY A 143 -11.89 -13.93 -2.41
N ILE A 144 -10.84 -13.20 -2.07
CA ILE A 144 -10.51 -12.65 -0.76
C ILE A 144 -10.46 -11.12 -0.92
N PRO A 145 -11.45 -10.39 -0.42
CA PRO A 145 -11.42 -8.93 -0.45
C PRO A 145 -10.48 -8.41 0.64
N LEU A 146 -9.67 -7.41 0.28
CA LEU A 146 -8.79 -6.70 1.20
C LEU A 146 -9.50 -5.44 1.70
N VAL A 147 -9.67 -5.32 3.02
CA VAL A 147 -10.11 -4.07 3.65
C VAL A 147 -9.14 -2.97 3.24
N THR A 148 -9.69 -1.87 2.72
CA THR A 148 -8.94 -0.85 1.98
C THR A 148 -7.75 -0.31 2.77
N ALA A 149 -6.63 -0.12 2.08
CA ALA A 149 -5.51 0.62 2.62
C ALA A 149 -5.87 2.11 2.73
N MET A 150 -5.41 2.73 3.81
CA MET A 150 -5.44 4.17 4.03
C MET A 150 -4.10 4.77 3.60
N SER A 151 -4.11 5.98 3.03
CA SER A 151 -2.89 6.75 2.78
C SER A 151 -2.23 7.10 4.12
N PRO A 152 -0.89 7.10 4.25
CA PRO A 152 -0.22 7.58 5.46
C PRO A 152 -0.68 8.99 5.86
N GLY A 153 -1.25 9.12 7.06
CA GLY A 153 -1.73 10.38 7.62
C GLY A 153 -3.07 10.86 7.06
N GLY A 154 -3.25 10.85 5.74
CA GLY A 154 -4.47 11.34 5.08
C GLY A 154 -4.56 12.86 5.00
N GLU A 155 -5.73 13.33 4.57
CA GLU A 155 -6.07 14.76 4.52
C GLU A 155 -6.40 15.31 5.92
N PRO A 156 -6.30 16.64 6.15
CA PRO A 156 -6.69 17.23 7.42
C PRO A 156 -8.13 16.87 7.82
N GLY A 157 -8.28 16.25 8.99
CA GLY A 157 -9.56 15.76 9.50
C GLY A 157 -9.90 14.31 9.10
N TRP A 158 -9.01 13.63 8.39
CA TRP A 158 -9.18 12.25 7.91
C TRP A 158 -7.95 11.41 8.24
N ASP A 159 -7.63 11.29 9.54
CA ASP A 159 -6.53 10.45 10.01
C ASP A 159 -6.75 8.98 9.63
N ASP A 160 -5.68 8.29 9.24
CA ASP A 160 -5.74 6.93 8.73
C ASP A 160 -6.12 5.88 9.79
N ILE A 161 -5.67 6.04 11.02
CA ILE A 161 -6.02 5.16 12.14
C ILE A 161 -7.47 5.37 12.54
N GLU A 162 -7.91 6.63 12.68
CA GLU A 162 -9.30 6.96 13.02
C GLU A 162 -10.28 6.49 11.93
N PHE A 163 -9.95 6.72 10.65
CA PHE A 163 -10.79 6.27 9.53
C PHE A 163 -10.95 4.75 9.53
N LEU A 164 -9.84 4.01 9.63
CA LEU A 164 -9.87 2.55 9.65
C LEU A 164 -10.63 2.03 10.88
N GLN A 165 -10.47 2.67 12.04
CA GLN A 165 -11.21 2.30 13.24
C GLN A 165 -12.72 2.40 13.03
N HIS A 166 -13.21 3.52 12.51
CA HIS A 166 -14.64 3.71 12.24
C HIS A 166 -15.15 2.71 11.20
N MET A 167 -14.38 2.47 10.13
CA MET A 167 -14.73 1.47 9.13
C MET A 167 -14.84 0.07 9.76
N LEU A 168 -13.92 -0.33 10.62
CA LEU A 168 -13.94 -1.63 11.30
C LEU A 168 -15.14 -1.79 12.24
N TRP A 169 -15.57 -0.73 12.93
CA TRP A 169 -16.80 -0.74 13.74
C TRP A 169 -18.02 -1.03 12.88
N ILE A 170 -18.18 -0.31 11.78
CA ILE A 170 -19.32 -0.49 10.86
C ILE A 170 -19.31 -1.91 10.26
N LEU A 171 -18.15 -2.39 9.79
CA LEU A 171 -18.03 -3.75 9.26
C LEU A 171 -18.38 -4.82 10.30
N LYS A 172 -17.92 -4.66 11.54
CA LYS A 172 -18.23 -5.58 12.63
C LYS A 172 -19.72 -5.58 12.97
N ASP A 173 -20.31 -4.40 13.12
CA ASP A 173 -21.65 -4.23 13.67
C ASP A 173 -22.74 -4.53 12.62
N GLU A 174 -22.50 -4.21 11.36
CA GLU A 174 -23.49 -4.35 10.29
C GLU A 174 -23.27 -5.56 9.37
N TRP A 175 -22.03 -5.93 9.08
CA TRP A 175 -21.71 -7.03 8.15
C TRP A 175 -21.42 -8.35 8.86
N GLY A 176 -20.87 -8.27 10.07
CA GLY A 176 -20.63 -9.39 10.97
C GLY A 176 -19.23 -10.01 10.85
N LEU A 177 -18.75 -10.51 12.00
CA LEU A 177 -17.39 -11.07 12.14
C LEU A 177 -17.15 -12.29 11.24
N ASP A 178 -18.17 -13.10 10.95
CA ASP A 178 -18.01 -14.31 10.11
C ASP A 178 -17.58 -13.98 8.68
N LYS A 179 -18.11 -12.88 8.13
CA LYS A 179 -17.73 -12.41 6.79
C LYS A 179 -16.38 -11.70 6.83
N LEU A 180 -16.16 -10.84 7.84
CA LEU A 180 -14.90 -10.14 8.02
C LEU A 180 -13.72 -11.10 8.24
N ALA A 181 -13.94 -12.24 8.90
CA ALA A 181 -12.96 -13.32 9.06
C ALA A 181 -12.57 -14.03 7.75
N ARG A 182 -13.18 -13.67 6.62
CA ARG A 182 -12.84 -14.14 5.27
C ARG A 182 -12.13 -13.07 4.43
N CYS A 183 -11.87 -11.90 5.00
CA CYS A 183 -11.12 -10.81 4.40
C CYS A 183 -9.64 -10.86 4.79
N ALA A 184 -8.82 -10.08 4.10
CA ALA A 184 -7.48 -9.68 4.54
C ALA A 184 -7.44 -8.16 4.72
N LEU A 185 -6.34 -7.63 5.25
CA LEU A 185 -6.12 -6.19 5.40
C LEU A 185 -5.10 -5.72 4.36
N ALA A 186 -5.43 -4.67 3.61
CA ALA A 186 -4.43 -3.93 2.85
C ALA A 186 -3.81 -2.83 3.73
N CYS A 187 -2.55 -2.48 3.47
CA CYS A 187 -1.97 -1.28 4.06
C CYS A 187 -0.97 -0.60 3.12
N HIS A 188 -0.87 0.72 3.22
CA HIS A 188 0.17 1.50 2.54
C HIS A 188 1.24 1.88 3.55
N ASN A 189 2.31 1.11 3.64
CA ASN A 189 3.43 1.35 4.56
C ASN A 189 4.56 2.15 3.88
N ALA A 190 4.18 3.10 3.04
CA ALA A 190 5.10 4.07 2.46
C ALA A 190 5.79 4.83 3.60
N CYS A 191 7.12 4.85 3.55
CA CYS A 191 7.97 5.40 4.58
C CYS A 191 8.05 6.93 4.52
N LEU A 192 7.53 7.54 3.45
CA LEU A 192 7.79 8.93 3.13
C LEU A 192 9.30 9.17 3.16
N ASN A 193 9.76 10.16 3.92
CA ASN A 193 11.17 10.36 4.24
C ASN A 193 11.57 9.97 5.68
N HIS A 194 10.79 9.10 6.33
CA HIS A 194 11.09 8.57 7.67
C HIS A 194 11.97 7.31 7.65
N PRO A 195 12.69 7.01 8.75
CA PRO A 195 13.40 5.74 8.92
C PRO A 195 12.42 4.58 9.24
N LEU A 196 12.85 3.34 9.01
CA LEU A 196 12.01 2.14 9.16
C LEU A 196 11.49 1.90 10.59
N ASP A 197 12.17 2.43 11.60
CA ASP A 197 11.78 2.34 13.01
C ASP A 197 10.91 3.51 13.48
N TYR A 198 10.57 4.47 12.61
CA TYR A 198 9.53 5.47 12.90
C TYR A 198 8.23 4.79 13.36
N PRO A 199 7.56 5.29 14.43
CA PRO A 199 7.77 6.57 15.12
C PRO A 199 8.74 6.46 16.31
N PHE A 200 9.45 5.35 16.47
CA PHE A 200 10.26 5.06 17.66
C PHE A 200 11.70 5.55 17.58
N ASP A 201 12.09 6.14 16.45
CA ASP A 201 13.41 6.69 16.24
C ASP A 201 13.69 7.90 17.17
N ASP A 202 14.96 8.20 17.36
CA ASP A 202 15.39 9.26 18.27
C ASP A 202 15.04 10.68 17.79
N VAL A 203 14.85 10.89 16.49
CA VAL A 203 14.41 12.20 15.95
C VAL A 203 12.96 12.43 16.36
N ASN A 204 12.07 11.47 16.12
CA ASN A 204 10.67 11.61 16.52
C ASN A 204 10.50 11.62 18.04
N GLN A 205 11.16 10.74 18.79
CA GLN A 205 10.93 10.62 20.24
C GLN A 205 11.60 11.71 21.08
N LYS A 206 12.76 12.22 20.63
CA LYS A 206 13.62 13.09 21.46
C LYS A 206 14.01 14.39 20.76
N GLY A 207 13.66 14.59 19.50
CA GLY A 207 14.13 15.72 18.71
C GLY A 207 15.64 15.72 18.53
N ALA A 208 16.25 14.53 18.40
CA ALA A 208 17.70 14.37 18.39
C ALA A 208 18.38 15.26 17.34
N PRO A 209 19.40 16.06 17.72
CA PRO A 209 20.03 16.99 16.80
C PRO A 209 20.79 16.24 15.71
N LEU A 210 20.77 16.84 14.54
CA LEU A 210 21.47 16.41 13.35
C LEU A 210 22.98 16.37 13.60
N GLN A 211 23.64 15.30 13.17
CA GLN A 211 25.08 15.16 13.34
C GLN A 211 25.83 15.80 12.17
N PRO A 212 27.00 16.44 12.36
CA PRO A 212 27.70 17.12 11.25
C PRO A 212 28.01 16.23 10.04
N CYS A 213 28.28 14.93 10.27
CA CYS A 213 28.49 13.96 9.18
C CYS A 213 27.19 13.63 8.42
N GLU A 214 26.05 13.63 9.11
CA GLU A 214 24.72 13.42 8.53
C GLU A 214 24.33 14.60 7.63
N TYR A 215 24.65 15.85 8.03
CA TYR A 215 24.30 17.03 7.24
C TYR A 215 24.99 17.03 5.88
N GLY A 216 26.29 16.70 5.88
CA GLY A 216 27.09 16.70 4.65
C GLY A 216 26.83 15.53 3.72
N ALA A 217 26.14 14.48 4.18
CA ALA A 217 25.90 13.26 3.41
C ALA A 217 24.57 13.27 2.63
N HIS A 218 23.63 14.15 3.01
CA HIS A 218 22.27 14.15 2.46
C HIS A 218 21.81 15.55 2.05
N GLU A 219 20.71 15.61 1.30
CA GLU A 219 20.05 16.88 0.94
C GLU A 219 19.00 17.25 2.00
N TRP A 220 19.05 18.50 2.50
CA TRP A 220 18.25 18.98 3.64
C TRP A 220 17.42 20.23 3.33
N GLN A 221 16.22 20.30 3.93
CA GLN A 221 15.31 21.42 3.72
C GLN A 221 15.67 22.53 4.69
N GLY A 222 16.56 23.40 4.22
CA GLY A 222 17.10 24.51 5.00
C GLY A 222 18.46 24.21 5.61
N THR A 223 18.89 25.14 6.43
CA THR A 223 20.14 25.10 7.19
C THR A 223 20.08 24.06 8.30
N GLU A 224 21.25 23.60 8.76
CA GLU A 224 21.36 22.70 9.93
C GLU A 224 20.60 23.24 11.16
N ALA A 225 20.66 24.55 11.39
CA ALA A 225 19.95 25.19 12.49
C ALA A 225 18.42 25.11 12.34
N GLU A 226 17.90 25.27 11.12
CA GLU A 226 16.46 25.17 10.82
C GLU A 226 15.98 23.72 10.96
N VAL A 227 16.75 22.74 10.47
CA VAL A 227 16.41 21.31 10.65
C VAL A 227 16.37 20.96 12.13
N ASN A 228 17.38 21.35 12.91
CA ASN A 228 17.39 21.10 14.35
C ASN A 228 16.23 21.79 15.09
N ALA A 229 15.85 23.00 14.68
CA ALA A 229 14.66 23.67 15.20
C ALA A 229 13.37 22.89 14.87
N ASN A 230 13.26 22.34 13.65
CA ASN A 230 12.13 21.49 13.26
C ASN A 230 12.09 20.18 14.07
N ARG A 231 13.24 19.52 14.29
CA ARG A 231 13.33 18.30 15.11
C ARG A 231 12.85 18.54 16.54
N LEU A 232 13.30 19.63 17.17
CA LEU A 232 12.87 19.99 18.53
C LEU A 232 11.39 20.36 18.59
N LYS A 233 10.88 21.11 17.60
CA LYS A 233 9.48 21.53 17.55
C LYS A 233 8.53 20.35 17.30
N GLY A 234 8.93 19.42 16.44
CA GLY A 234 8.11 18.31 15.98
C GLY A 234 8.35 16.99 16.71
N MET A 235 9.08 16.96 17.83
CA MET A 235 9.24 15.74 18.61
C MET A 235 7.92 15.33 19.28
N ASN A 236 7.67 14.03 19.35
CA ASN A 236 6.48 13.42 19.94
C ASN A 236 6.92 12.38 20.99
N ALA A 237 7.41 12.86 22.13
CA ALA A 237 7.90 12.00 23.20
C ALA A 237 6.81 11.05 23.74
N GLY A 238 7.08 9.75 23.67
CA GLY A 238 6.16 8.72 24.11
C GLY A 238 5.07 8.34 23.11
N GLN A 239 5.14 8.87 21.87
CA GLN A 239 4.20 8.51 20.81
C GLN A 239 4.25 7.00 20.56
N LYS A 240 3.06 6.40 20.52
CA LYS A 240 2.82 4.98 20.27
C LYS A 240 2.32 4.79 18.85
N LEU A 241 2.44 3.55 18.37
CA LEU A 241 2.11 3.20 16.98
C LEU A 241 0.68 3.53 16.54
N LEU A 242 -0.29 3.49 17.46
CA LEU A 242 -1.70 3.78 17.16
C LEU A 242 -2.09 5.24 17.45
N ASP A 243 -1.14 6.08 17.84
CA ASP A 243 -1.39 7.51 17.96
C ASP A 243 -1.47 8.14 16.55
N PRO A 244 -2.26 9.22 16.35
CA PRO A 244 -2.36 9.89 15.07
C PRO A 244 -1.00 10.24 14.44
N GLY A 245 -0.85 9.95 13.15
CA GLY A 245 0.38 10.16 12.38
C GLY A 245 1.61 9.30 12.77
N ALA A 246 1.48 8.43 13.78
CA ALA A 246 2.58 7.60 14.27
C ALA A 246 2.87 6.42 13.34
N SER A 247 1.85 5.91 12.66
CA SER A 247 1.97 4.75 11.77
C SER A 247 2.38 5.09 10.34
N ASN A 248 2.68 6.37 10.04
CA ASN A 248 3.01 6.90 8.72
C ASN A 248 4.43 6.51 8.26
N CYS A 249 4.73 5.21 8.31
CA CYS A 249 5.97 4.64 7.83
C CYS A 249 5.85 3.11 7.69
N TRP A 250 6.99 2.43 7.63
CA TRP A 250 7.14 0.99 7.51
C TRP A 250 6.30 0.18 8.51
N ASN A 251 6.20 0.62 9.78
CA ASN A 251 5.50 -0.11 10.83
C ASN A 251 3.96 -0.08 10.72
N LYS A 252 3.38 0.56 9.68
CA LYS A 252 1.92 0.62 9.49
C LYS A 252 1.23 -0.74 9.48
N TYR A 253 1.90 -1.79 8.96
CA TYR A 253 1.32 -3.14 8.96
C TYR A 253 1.01 -3.65 10.36
N GLN A 254 1.81 -3.28 11.37
CA GLN A 254 1.56 -3.61 12.77
C GLN A 254 0.37 -2.80 13.29
N ALA A 255 0.29 -1.51 12.95
CA ALA A 255 -0.78 -0.63 13.39
C ALA A 255 -2.15 -1.15 12.91
N VAL A 256 -2.23 -1.47 11.62
CA VAL A 256 -3.43 -2.02 10.97
C VAL A 256 -3.84 -3.37 11.59
N HIS A 257 -2.88 -4.26 11.84
CA HIS A 257 -3.15 -5.55 12.48
C HIS A 257 -3.66 -5.39 13.93
N GLU A 258 -2.95 -4.63 14.75
CA GLU A 258 -3.29 -4.41 16.16
C GLU A 258 -4.63 -3.69 16.30
N LEU A 259 -4.92 -2.73 15.41
CA LEU A 259 -6.22 -2.05 15.37
C LEU A 259 -7.34 -3.03 15.03
N CYS A 260 -7.20 -3.83 13.98
CA CYS A 260 -8.20 -4.85 13.61
C CYS A 260 -8.47 -5.81 14.76
N LYS A 261 -7.41 -6.32 15.39
CA LYS A 261 -7.50 -7.24 16.52
C LYS A 261 -8.16 -6.59 17.75
N ARG A 262 -7.84 -5.33 18.05
CA ARG A 262 -8.44 -4.55 19.14
C ARG A 262 -9.94 -4.36 18.94
N GLU A 263 -10.35 -3.92 17.76
CA GLU A 263 -11.75 -3.53 17.50
C GLU A 263 -12.67 -4.71 17.22
N THR A 264 -12.15 -5.75 16.57
CA THR A 264 -12.96 -6.86 16.05
C THR A 264 -12.69 -8.19 16.73
N GLY A 265 -11.55 -8.34 17.42
CA GLY A 265 -11.07 -9.61 17.94
C GLY A 265 -10.45 -10.54 16.88
N LEU A 266 -10.44 -10.15 15.61
CA LEU A 266 -9.88 -10.94 14.51
C LEU A 266 -8.40 -10.63 14.29
N ALA A 267 -7.59 -11.68 14.11
CA ALA A 267 -6.19 -11.56 13.72
C ALA A 267 -6.06 -11.82 12.21
N LEU A 268 -6.46 -10.84 11.40
CA LEU A 268 -6.42 -10.96 9.94
C LEU A 268 -4.99 -10.77 9.38
N PRO A 269 -4.65 -11.44 8.27
CA PRO A 269 -3.38 -11.20 7.59
C PRO A 269 -3.35 -9.82 6.95
N VAL A 270 -2.14 -9.26 6.87
CA VAL A 270 -1.86 -7.94 6.29
C VAL A 270 -0.99 -8.10 5.05
N TYR A 271 -1.40 -7.47 3.97
CA TYR A 271 -0.60 -7.31 2.75
C TYR A 271 -0.35 -5.83 2.54
N SER A 272 0.91 -5.39 2.54
CA SER A 272 1.18 -4.02 2.13
C SER A 272 1.09 -3.93 0.62
N THR A 273 0.22 -3.05 0.14
CA THR A 273 -0.05 -2.92 -1.29
C THR A 273 0.74 -1.77 -1.89
N GLU A 274 1.19 -0.82 -1.08
CA GLU A 274 2.16 0.22 -1.44
C GLU A 274 3.14 0.41 -0.28
N GLY A 275 4.44 0.50 -0.56
CA GLY A 275 5.45 0.48 0.50
C GLY A 275 6.85 0.91 0.07
N GLY A 276 7.73 1.01 1.07
CA GLY A 276 9.11 1.46 0.91
C GLY A 276 9.24 2.98 0.93
N GLN A 277 10.42 3.48 0.56
CA GLN A 277 10.70 4.90 0.41
C GLN A 277 10.51 5.32 -1.05
N TRP A 278 10.05 6.56 -1.25
CA TRP A 278 9.83 7.11 -2.58
C TRP A 278 10.96 8.07 -2.96
N LEU A 279 11.52 7.90 -4.15
CA LEU A 279 12.65 8.71 -4.60
C LEU A 279 12.28 10.20 -4.60
N GLY A 280 13.13 11.01 -3.96
CA GLY A 280 13.01 12.46 -3.91
C GLY A 280 12.01 12.97 -2.89
N ASP A 281 11.35 12.08 -2.14
CA ASP A 281 10.32 12.45 -1.18
C ASP A 281 10.90 13.23 0.00
N TRP A 282 10.13 14.21 0.48
CA TRP A 282 10.63 15.23 1.40
C TRP A 282 9.53 15.90 2.23
N GLN A 283 8.56 15.11 2.69
CA GLN A 283 7.35 15.66 3.30
C GLN A 283 7.58 16.15 4.74
N ASP A 284 8.56 15.58 5.44
CA ASP A 284 8.90 15.97 6.80
C ASP A 284 10.29 16.62 6.88
N ASN A 285 10.32 17.92 7.18
CA ASN A 285 11.53 18.74 7.26
C ASN A 285 12.46 18.36 8.44
N ARG A 286 12.09 17.40 9.28
CA ARG A 286 12.94 16.81 10.32
C ARG A 286 13.96 15.82 9.72
N TYR A 287 13.66 15.28 8.54
CA TYR A 287 14.44 14.24 7.86
C TYR A 287 14.95 14.73 6.49
N HIS A 288 15.97 14.06 5.96
CA HIS A 288 16.53 14.42 4.67
C HIS A 288 15.61 14.04 3.52
N ARG A 289 15.91 14.57 2.34
CA ARG A 289 15.27 14.16 1.10
C ARG A 289 15.74 12.76 0.70
N ILE A 290 14.81 11.89 0.32
CA ILE A 290 15.15 10.51 -0.08
C ILE A 290 15.96 10.49 -1.38
N SER A 291 17.14 9.88 -1.32
CA SER A 291 17.99 9.58 -2.47
C SER A 291 17.77 8.16 -3.01
N ALA A 292 18.31 7.86 -4.20
CA ALA A 292 18.28 6.50 -4.74
C ALA A 292 19.03 5.49 -3.86
N GLN A 293 20.07 5.94 -3.15
CA GLN A 293 20.81 5.10 -2.21
C GLN A 293 19.93 4.77 -1.00
N ASP A 294 19.18 5.73 -0.47
CA ASP A 294 18.25 5.48 0.65
C ASP A 294 17.19 4.44 0.27
N VAL A 295 16.59 4.55 -0.93
CA VAL A 295 15.64 3.55 -1.45
C VAL A 295 16.29 2.16 -1.52
N THR A 296 17.52 2.08 -2.04
CA THR A 296 18.27 0.82 -2.19
C THR A 296 18.60 0.20 -0.83
N ASP A 297 19.08 1.00 0.12
CA ASP A 297 19.47 0.54 1.46
C ASP A 297 18.25 0.08 2.25
N THR A 298 17.16 0.84 2.18
CA THR A 298 15.87 0.48 2.77
C THR A 298 15.35 -0.84 2.21
N TYR A 299 15.33 -0.99 0.87
CA TYR A 299 14.93 -2.23 0.22
C TYR A 299 15.78 -3.41 0.69
N ASN A 300 17.10 -3.28 0.69
CA ASN A 300 18.01 -4.36 1.08
C ASN A 300 17.83 -4.75 2.55
N ARG A 301 17.59 -3.77 3.44
CA ARG A 301 17.31 -4.02 4.87
C ARG A 301 16.00 -4.77 5.06
N ILE A 302 14.93 -4.36 4.39
CA ILE A 302 13.64 -5.07 4.44
C ILE A 302 13.79 -6.47 3.88
N ARG A 303 14.42 -6.62 2.72
CA ARG A 303 14.67 -7.92 2.07
C ARG A 303 15.45 -8.88 2.96
N ALA A 304 16.53 -8.41 3.58
CA ALA A 304 17.31 -9.22 4.51
C ALA A 304 16.46 -9.66 5.72
N THR A 305 15.64 -8.74 6.25
CA THR A 305 14.76 -9.03 7.39
C THR A 305 13.66 -10.04 7.03
N MET A 306 13.02 -9.90 5.86
CA MET A 306 12.02 -10.85 5.37
C MET A 306 12.62 -12.25 5.16
N LYS A 307 13.79 -12.34 4.52
CA LYS A 307 14.48 -13.62 4.32
C LYS A 307 14.89 -14.30 5.61
N ALA A 308 15.20 -13.53 6.65
CA ALA A 308 15.51 -14.04 7.97
C ALA A 308 14.27 -14.44 8.79
N GLY A 309 13.05 -14.26 8.27
CA GLY A 309 11.81 -14.49 9.02
C GLY A 309 11.60 -13.47 10.15
N GLY A 310 12.14 -12.26 10.00
CA GLY A 310 12.09 -11.22 11.04
C GLY A 310 10.73 -10.51 11.18
N TYR A 311 9.75 -10.84 10.33
CA TYR A 311 8.41 -10.27 10.38
C TYR A 311 7.39 -11.27 10.93
N PRO A 312 6.32 -10.80 11.60
CA PRO A 312 5.26 -11.67 12.11
C PRO A 312 4.53 -12.45 11.01
N ASP A 313 4.05 -13.66 11.31
CA ASP A 313 3.36 -14.54 10.35
C ASP A 313 2.08 -13.94 9.73
N TYR A 314 1.46 -12.97 10.42
CA TYR A 314 0.30 -12.25 9.90
C TYR A 314 0.70 -11.28 8.79
N TYR A 315 1.96 -10.86 8.70
CA TYR A 315 2.44 -9.98 7.65
C TYR A 315 2.88 -10.80 6.45
N LYS A 316 2.09 -10.75 5.38
CA LYS A 316 2.23 -11.65 4.23
C LYS A 316 3.13 -11.11 3.13
N GLY A 317 3.38 -9.80 3.11
CA GLY A 317 4.32 -9.21 2.19
C GLY A 317 4.10 -7.73 1.95
N THR A 318 4.96 -7.17 1.10
CA THR A 318 4.95 -5.77 0.71
C THR A 318 4.98 -5.59 -0.81
N GLY A 319 4.27 -4.60 -1.32
CA GLY A 319 4.37 -4.09 -2.67
C GLY A 319 5.19 -2.80 -2.69
N PHE A 320 6.50 -2.90 -2.97
CA PHE A 320 7.33 -1.72 -3.13
C PHE A 320 6.83 -0.82 -4.27
N TRP A 321 6.80 0.48 -4.03
CA TRP A 321 6.50 1.47 -5.06
C TRP A 321 7.79 1.82 -5.84
N LEU A 322 7.83 1.88 -7.17
CA LEU A 322 6.85 1.48 -8.19
C LEU A 322 7.64 0.81 -9.33
N ALA A 323 7.17 -0.31 -9.89
CA ALA A 323 7.92 -0.99 -10.95
C ALA A 323 8.05 -0.11 -12.21
N GLY A 324 6.94 0.38 -12.76
CA GLY A 324 6.96 1.26 -13.94
C GLY A 324 5.72 2.13 -14.09
N SER A 325 5.82 3.10 -14.99
CA SER A 325 4.72 4.03 -15.33
C SER A 325 4.74 4.31 -16.84
N ARG A 326 5.21 5.48 -17.29
CA ARG A 326 5.26 5.86 -18.70
C ARG A 326 6.20 4.98 -19.50
N GLY A 327 7.37 4.65 -18.93
CA GLY A 327 8.32 3.72 -19.55
C GLY A 327 7.70 2.39 -19.92
N TRP A 328 6.61 2.02 -19.25
CA TRP A 328 5.87 0.79 -19.51
C TRP A 328 4.48 1.04 -20.13
N GLY A 329 4.19 2.24 -20.63
CA GLY A 329 3.00 2.52 -21.45
C GLY A 329 1.90 3.34 -20.79
N ASN A 330 2.07 3.80 -19.55
CA ASN A 330 1.15 4.78 -18.95
C ASN A 330 1.14 6.09 -19.78
N PRO A 331 -0.03 6.61 -20.18
CA PRO A 331 -0.11 7.86 -20.94
C PRO A 331 0.29 9.10 -20.13
N THR A 332 0.29 9.05 -18.80
CA THR A 332 0.65 10.18 -17.93
C THR A 332 2.11 10.11 -17.48
N TYR A 333 2.67 11.25 -17.08
CA TYR A 333 4.00 11.32 -16.44
C TYR A 333 3.91 11.12 -14.92
N GLU A 334 2.73 10.84 -14.40
CA GLU A 334 2.52 10.69 -12.97
C GLU A 334 3.38 9.53 -12.46
N PHE A 335 4.08 9.80 -11.37
CA PHE A 335 4.97 8.86 -10.67
C PHE A 335 6.15 8.32 -11.47
N GLU A 336 6.38 8.75 -12.73
CA GLU A 336 7.50 8.26 -13.56
C GLU A 336 8.87 8.51 -12.92
N HIS A 337 9.02 9.59 -12.16
CA HIS A 337 10.25 9.90 -11.42
C HIS A 337 10.48 8.99 -10.19
N GLN A 338 9.51 8.14 -9.85
CA GLN A 338 9.54 7.22 -8.72
C GLN A 338 9.65 5.75 -9.17
N THR A 339 9.67 5.49 -10.48
CA THR A 339 9.70 4.12 -11.00
C THR A 339 11.09 3.54 -11.01
N TRP A 340 11.15 2.22 -10.81
CA TRP A 340 12.38 1.43 -10.88
C TRP A 340 12.81 1.19 -12.32
N TYR A 341 11.82 1.12 -13.22
CA TYR A 341 12.00 1.07 -14.66
C TYR A 341 11.29 2.28 -15.27
N ASN A 342 12.07 3.29 -15.63
CA ASN A 342 11.55 4.50 -16.28
C ASN A 342 11.85 4.50 -17.79
N ALA A 343 11.19 5.38 -18.53
CA ALA A 343 11.35 5.58 -19.97
C ALA A 343 12.78 5.97 -20.39
N SER A 344 13.63 6.35 -19.43
CA SER A 344 15.04 6.66 -19.69
C SER A 344 15.94 5.43 -19.58
N GLY A 345 15.41 4.25 -19.25
CA GLY A 345 16.13 2.97 -19.23
C GLY A 345 17.09 2.81 -18.05
N ILE A 346 16.78 3.47 -16.93
CA ILE A 346 17.47 3.27 -15.64
C ILE A 346 16.71 2.24 -14.85
#